data_AF-A0AAD7K1L0-F1
#
_entry.id   AF-A0AAD7K1L0-F1
#
_cell.length_a   1.000
_cell.length_b   1.000
_cell.length_c   1.000
_cell.angle_alpha   90.00
_cell.angle_beta   90.00
_cell.angle_gamma   90.00
#
_symmetry.space_group_name_H-M   'P 1'
#
loop_
_entity.id
_entity.type
_entity.pdbx_description
1 polymer ?
#
loop_
_entity_poly.entity_id
_entity_poly.type
_entity_poly.pdbx_seq_one_letter_code
_entity_poly.pdbx_strand_id
1 'polypeptide(L)'
;FDNAECIRLLQNKPGGLVHIMDDQARRASKKTDATMVEVLAKRWVGCVLPLDSFIYIHFLTNHTPQPSPSFTISHFNGSVTYVANGFLARNLDALNPDFLSLLR
;
A
#
# COMPACT_ATOMS: atom_id res chain seq x y z
N PHE A 1 -23.28 -7.73 -4.14
CA PHE A 1 -21.83 -7.68 -3.90
C PHE A 1 -21.60 -6.78 -2.71
N ASP A 2 -21.18 -7.35 -1.59
CA ASP A 2 -20.81 -6.58 -0.40
C ASP A 2 -19.35 -6.14 -0.54
N ASN A 3 -19.11 -4.84 -0.40
CA ASN A 3 -17.79 -4.20 -0.48
C ASN A 3 -17.21 -3.89 0.91
N ALA A 4 -17.89 -4.30 1.99
CA ALA A 4 -17.43 -4.12 3.36
C ALA A 4 -15.99 -4.62 3.57
N GLU A 5 -15.62 -5.77 2.99
CA GLU A 5 -14.26 -6.32 3.12
C GLU A 5 -13.20 -5.49 2.39
N CYS A 6 -13.51 -4.92 1.21
CA CYS A 6 -12.61 -4.00 0.52
C CYS A 6 -12.43 -2.70 1.31
N ILE A 7 -13.51 -2.18 1.92
CA ILE A 7 -13.46 -0.98 2.76
C ILE A 7 -12.64 -1.27 4.02
N ARG A 8 -12.84 -2.45 4.65
CA ARG A 8 -12.07 -2.93 5.79
C ARG A 8 -10.59 -3.02 5.45
N LEU A 9 -10.24 -3.54 4.27
CA LEU A 9 -8.86 -3.60 3.80
C LEU A 9 -8.19 -2.22 3.74
N LEU A 10 -8.92 -1.22 3.25
CA LEU A 10 -8.39 0.13 3.08
C LEU A 10 -8.29 0.89 4.41
N GLN A 11 -9.35 0.85 5.24
CA GLN A 11 -9.54 1.77 6.36
C GLN A 11 -9.22 1.17 7.74
N ASN A 12 -9.04 -0.14 7.87
CA ASN A 12 -8.88 -0.78 9.18
C ASN A 12 -7.67 -0.22 9.96
N LYS A 13 -7.87 0.04 11.25
CA LYS A 13 -6.82 0.49 12.17
C LYS A 13 -6.84 -0.41 13.42
N PRO A 14 -5.76 -1.17 13.71
CA PRO A 14 -4.51 -1.29 12.97
C PRO A 14 -4.56 -2.29 11.81
N GLY A 15 -3.78 -1.99 10.76
CA GLY A 15 -3.42 -2.99 9.73
C GLY A 15 -4.16 -2.91 8.40
N GLY A 16 -4.97 -1.90 8.16
CA GLY A 16 -5.44 -1.54 6.81
C GLY A 16 -4.33 -0.90 5.97
N LEU A 17 -4.55 -0.81 4.67
CA LEU A 17 -3.57 -0.29 3.70
C LEU A 17 -3.07 1.10 4.10
N VAL A 18 -3.99 2.04 4.37
CA VAL A 18 -3.63 3.42 4.74
C VAL A 18 -2.81 3.46 6.04
N HIS A 19 -3.20 2.66 7.02
CA HIS A 19 -2.48 2.58 8.30
C HIS A 19 -1.05 2.04 8.11
N ILE A 20 -0.88 1.01 7.28
CA ILE A 20 0.44 0.46 6.97
C ILE A 20 1.28 1.48 6.20
N MET A 21 0.70 2.17 5.21
CA MET A 21 1.38 3.22 4.44
C MET A 21 1.91 4.33 5.36
N ASP A 22 1.07 4.87 6.23
CA ASP A 22 1.44 5.90 7.20
C ASP A 22 2.58 5.46 8.13
N ASP A 23 2.50 4.23 8.62
CA ASP A 23 3.47 3.67 9.57
C ASP A 23 4.82 3.35 8.91
N GLN A 24 4.82 2.95 7.64
CA GLN A 24 6.06 2.78 6.87
C GLN A 24 6.63 4.13 6.41
N ALA A 25 5.79 5.09 6.00
CA ALA A 25 6.23 6.41 5.52
C ALA A 25 6.95 7.20 6.62
N ARG A 26 6.43 7.19 7.85
CA ARG A 26 7.13 7.79 9.02
C ARG A 26 8.50 7.18 9.31
N ARG A 27 8.78 5.99 8.79
CA ARG A 27 10.04 5.24 8.97
C ARG A 27 10.77 5.05 7.64
N ALA A 28 10.54 5.94 6.66
CA ALA A 28 11.12 5.87 5.32
C ALA A 28 12.66 5.80 5.30
N SER A 29 13.35 6.20 6.37
CA SER A 29 14.81 6.00 6.51
C SER A 29 15.24 4.54 6.59
N LYS A 30 14.33 3.63 6.96
CA LYS A 30 14.58 2.18 7.14
C LYS A 30 13.63 1.29 6.36
N LYS A 31 12.59 1.87 5.74
CA LYS A 31 11.47 1.16 5.12
C LYS A 31 11.32 1.59 3.66
N THR A 32 11.10 0.62 2.80
CA THR A 32 10.93 0.79 1.35
C THR A 32 9.51 0.40 0.93
N ASP A 33 9.09 0.82 -0.26
CA ASP A 33 7.82 0.42 -0.85
C ASP A 33 7.66 -1.11 -0.91
N ALA A 34 8.77 -1.84 -1.12
CA ALA A 34 8.78 -3.30 -1.11
C ALA A 34 8.43 -3.89 0.27
N THR A 35 9.00 -3.33 1.34
CA THR A 35 8.66 -3.75 2.71
C THR A 35 7.22 -3.41 3.07
N MET A 36 6.66 -2.33 2.51
CA MET A 36 5.26 -1.97 2.71
C MET A 36 4.32 -3.01 2.08
N VAL A 37 4.59 -3.40 0.83
CA VAL A 37 3.82 -4.44 0.13
C VAL A 37 3.96 -5.80 0.84
N GLU A 38 5.13 -6.13 1.38
CA GLU A 38 5.33 -7.36 2.15
C GLU A 38 4.51 -7.38 3.45
N VAL A 39 4.43 -6.26 4.18
CA VAL A 39 3.61 -6.16 5.40
C VAL A 39 2.12 -6.26 5.06
N LEU A 40 1.69 -5.63 3.97
CA LEU A 40 0.32 -5.76 3.46
C LEU A 40 0.00 -7.23 3.11
N ALA A 41 0.92 -7.91 2.42
CA ALA A 41 0.80 -9.32 2.06
C ALA A 41 0.66 -10.20 3.32
N LYS A 42 1.56 -10.06 4.29
CA LYS A 42 1.51 -10.83 5.54
C LYS A 42 0.19 -10.67 6.29
N ARG A 43 -0.41 -9.47 6.25
CA ARG A 43 -1.64 -9.17 6.99
C ARG A 43 -2.92 -9.65 6.30
N TRP A 44 -2.97 -9.60 4.96
CA TRP A 44 -4.20 -9.81 4.19
C TRP A 44 -4.18 -11.06 3.29
N VAL A 45 -3.00 -11.51 2.85
CA VAL A 45 -2.85 -12.75 2.05
C VAL A 45 -2.85 -14.00 2.94
N GLY A 46 -2.45 -13.88 4.22
CA GLY A 46 -2.47 -15.00 5.17
C GLY A 46 -3.83 -15.29 5.82
N CYS A 47 -4.84 -14.42 5.66
CA CYS A 47 -6.13 -14.53 6.35
C CYS A 47 -7.27 -15.07 5.49
N VAL A 48 -7.10 -15.23 4.18
CA VAL A 48 -8.18 -15.64 3.28
C VAL A 48 -7.70 -16.80 2.41
N LEU A 49 -8.42 -17.91 2.52
CA LEU A 49 -8.29 -19.10 1.68
C LEU A 49 -8.20 -18.71 0.19
N PRO A 50 -7.43 -19.44 -0.63
CA PRO A 50 -6.98 -19.04 -1.98
C PRO A 50 -8.06 -18.80 -3.04
N LEU A 51 -9.34 -18.87 -2.70
CA LEU A 51 -10.47 -18.75 -3.63
C LEU A 51 -11.28 -17.45 -3.47
N ASP A 52 -11.09 -16.68 -2.39
CA ASP A 52 -11.91 -15.48 -2.10
C ASP A 52 -11.05 -14.26 -1.71
N SER A 53 -9.80 -14.23 -2.19
CA SER A 53 -8.84 -13.19 -1.85
C SER A 53 -9.15 -11.89 -2.59
N PHE A 54 -9.54 -10.84 -1.86
CA PHE A 54 -9.74 -9.48 -2.39
C PHE A 54 -8.43 -8.77 -2.78
N ILE A 55 -7.27 -9.32 -2.38
CA ILE A 55 -5.94 -8.79 -2.72
C ILE A 55 -5.08 -9.88 -3.35
N TYR A 56 -4.39 -9.52 -4.43
CA TYR A 56 -3.32 -10.31 -5.03
C TYR A 56 -2.04 -9.48 -5.03
N ILE A 57 -0.93 -10.05 -4.54
CA ILE A 57 0.35 -9.36 -4.49
C ILE A 57 1.17 -9.80 -5.70
N HIS A 58 1.68 -8.84 -6.47
CA HIS A 58 2.50 -9.10 -7.65
C HIS A 58 3.85 -8.42 -7.49
N PHE A 59 4.92 -9.20 -7.36
CA PHE A 59 6.27 -8.69 -7.60
C PHE A 59 6.50 -8.74 -9.11
N LEU A 60 6.26 -7.63 -9.81
CA LEU A 60 6.48 -7.53 -11.25
C LEU A 60 7.99 -7.64 -11.53
N THR A 61 8.40 -8.76 -12.13
CA THR A 61 9.78 -9.01 -12.60
C THR A 61 9.98 -8.70 -14.09
N ASN A 62 8.94 -8.20 -14.78
CA ASN A 62 8.96 -8.12 -16.23
C ASN A 62 9.35 -6.71 -16.69
N HIS A 63 10.54 -6.61 -17.28
CA HIS A 63 11.04 -5.53 -18.14
C HIS A 63 11.54 -4.20 -17.54
N THR A 64 11.75 -4.11 -16.22
CA THR A 64 12.56 -3.02 -15.63
C THR A 64 13.76 -3.61 -14.88
N PRO A 65 14.95 -2.97 -14.90
CA PRO A 65 16.15 -3.46 -14.19
C PRO A 65 15.95 -3.64 -12.68
N GLN A 66 14.87 -3.08 -12.12
CA GLN A 66 14.50 -3.18 -10.72
C GLN A 66 13.06 -3.74 -10.59
N PRO A 67 12.83 -4.79 -9.80
CA PRO A 67 11.48 -5.32 -9.56
C PRO A 67 10.68 -4.25 -8.80
N SER A 68 9.57 -3.82 -9.40
CA SER A 68 8.69 -2.83 -8.77
C SER A 68 7.61 -3.55 -7.95
N PRO A 69 7.55 -3.34 -6.62
CA PRO A 69 6.55 -3.98 -5.79
C PRO A 69 5.16 -3.50 -6.21
N SER A 70 4.23 -4.42 -6.44
CA SER A 70 2.88 -4.10 -6.92
C SER A 70 1.83 -4.97 -6.23
N PHE A 71 0.59 -4.49 -6.16
CA PHE A 71 -0.52 -5.21 -5.58
C PHE A 71 -1.82 -4.90 -6.33
N THR A 72 -2.71 -5.88 -6.37
CA THR A 72 -4.00 -5.82 -7.04
C THR A 72 -5.10 -5.87 -5.99
N ILE A 73 -6.04 -4.91 -6.04
CA ILE A 73 -7.23 -4.89 -5.20
C ILE A 73 -8.45 -5.18 -6.08
N SER A 74 -9.27 -6.14 -5.67
CA SER A 74 -10.58 -6.42 -6.27
C SER A 74 -11.62 -5.42 -5.76
N HIS A 75 -11.97 -4.45 -6.59
CA HIS A 75 -13.04 -3.48 -6.32
C HIS A 75 -14.39 -3.97 -6.87
N PHE A 76 -15.47 -3.24 -6.58
CA PHE A 76 -16.81 -3.58 -7.08
C PHE A 76 -16.88 -3.65 -8.61
N ASN A 77 -16.06 -2.85 -9.30
CA ASN A 77 -16.05 -2.72 -10.76
C ASN A 77 -14.93 -3.53 -11.43
N GLY A 78 -14.26 -4.41 -10.67
CA GLY A 78 -13.14 -5.22 -11.14
C GLY A 78 -11.85 -4.99 -10.38
N SER A 79 -10.85 -5.80 -10.71
CA SER A 79 -9.54 -5.78 -10.07
C SER A 79 -8.63 -4.71 -10.67
N VAL A 80 -7.96 -3.94 -9.82
CA VAL A 80 -7.05 -2.86 -10.22
C VAL A 80 -5.66 -3.13 -9.63
N THR A 81 -4.63 -3.10 -10.48
CA THR A 81 -3.23 -3.27 -10.08
C THR A 81 -2.56 -1.92 -9.85
N TYR A 82 -1.99 -1.75 -8.66
CA TYR A 82 -1.24 -0.57 -8.24
C TYR A 82 0.25 -0.91 -8.16
N VAL A 83 1.08 -0.05 -8.73
CA VAL A 83 2.54 -0.11 -8.59
C VAL A 83 2.93 0.72 -7.37
N ALA A 84 3.51 0.10 -6.35
CA ALA A 84 3.81 0.75 -5.07
C ALA A 84 5.03 1.69 -5.11
N ASN A 85 5.70 1.82 -6.26
CA ASN A 85 6.89 2.66 -6.41
C ASN A 85 6.57 4.14 -6.05
N GLY A 86 7.29 4.68 -5.08
CA GLY A 86 7.12 6.06 -4.62
C GLY A 86 5.87 6.31 -3.77
N PHE A 87 5.16 5.26 -3.35
CA PHE A 87 3.98 5.40 -2.49
C PHE A 87 4.36 6.02 -1.14
N LEU A 88 5.46 5.55 -0.51
CA LEU A 88 5.87 6.09 0.79
C LEU A 88 6.30 7.55 0.71
N ALA A 89 6.99 7.93 -0.38
CA ALA A 89 7.40 9.32 -0.61
C ALA A 89 6.20 10.25 -0.76
N ARG A 90 5.21 9.87 -1.58
CA ARG A 90 3.97 10.62 -1.78
C ARG A 90 3.09 10.66 -0.53
N ASN A 91 3.07 9.59 0.25
CA ASN A 91 2.27 9.53 1.47
C ASN A 91 2.88 10.38 2.60
N LEU A 92 4.20 10.51 2.65
CA LEU A 92 4.86 11.35 3.63
C LEU A 92 4.53 12.83 3.39
N ASP A 93 4.55 13.25 2.10
CA ASP A 93 4.32 14.62 1.60
C ASP A 93 4.72 15.71 2.60
N ALA A 94 5.90 15.53 3.21
CA ALA A 94 6.38 16.36 4.29
C ALA A 94 6.73 17.73 3.71
N LEU A 95 5.82 18.68 3.87
CA LEU A 95 6.11 20.09 3.63
C LEU A 95 7.24 20.52 4.57
N ASN A 96 8.31 21.09 4.01
CA ASN A 96 9.37 21.65 4.83
C ASN A 96 8.74 22.70 5.76
N PRO A 97 8.94 22.61 7.09
CA PRO A 97 8.45 23.61 8.04
C PRO A 97 8.91 25.04 7.69
N ASP A 98 10.04 25.20 6.97
CA ASP A 98 10.48 26.50 6.46
C ASP A 98 9.54 27.07 5.39
N PHE A 99 8.85 26.26 4.61
CA PHE A 99 7.80 26.76 3.70
C PHE A 99 6.52 27.14 4.46
N LEU A 100 6.23 26.46 5.57
CA LEU A 100 5.09 26.82 6.43
C LEU A 100 5.32 28.13 7.17
N SER A 101 6.57 28.51 7.44
CA SER A 101 6.89 29.80 8.05
C SER A 101 6.82 30.96 7.05
N LEU A 102 7.03 30.71 5.75
CA LEU A 102 6.90 31.69 4.67
C LEU A 102 5.45 31.95 4.22
N LEU A 103 4.52 31.05 4.52
CA LEU A 103 3.09 31.18 4.22
C LEU A 103 2.29 31.90 5.32
N ARG A 104 2.97 32.45 6.32
CA ARG A 104 2.38 33.20 7.44
C ARG A 104 2.34 34.70 7.19
#